data_AF-A0A5N5U4S2-F1
#
_entry.id   AF-A0A5N5U4S2-F1
#
_cell.length_a   1.000
_cell.length_b   1.000
_cell.length_c   1.000
_cell.angle_alpha   90.00
_cell.angle_beta   90.00
_cell.angle_gamma   90.00
#
_symmetry.space_group_name_H-M   'P 1'
#
loop_
_entity.id
_entity.type
_entity.pdbx_description
1 polymer ?
#
loop_
_entity_poly.entity_id
_entity_poly.type
_entity_poly.pdbx_seq_one_letter_code
_entity_poly.pdbx_strand_id
1 'polypeptide(L)'
;MNKGDWILFYTDSDQYEYAAKVAEKEHNPDLGDAIRTDILNLENNGDRDWDFLLILESPISISISGHKLAELLDYGNYYPVRFIRVTESRMQHLRKEYESVNEFIYKIRTDTT
;
A
#
# COMPACT_ATOMS: atom_id res chain seq x y z
N MET A 1 5.33 -8.61 1.63
CA MET A 1 5.63 -7.54 0.65
C MET A 1 7.09 -7.70 0.29
N ASN A 2 7.35 -7.78 -1.00
CA ASN A 2 8.66 -7.98 -1.58
C ASN A 2 9.02 -6.75 -2.42
N LYS A 3 10.31 -6.60 -2.70
CA LYS A 3 10.80 -5.61 -3.66
C LYS A 3 10.03 -5.71 -4.98
N GLY A 4 9.52 -4.57 -5.45
CA GLY A 4 8.73 -4.46 -6.67
C GLY A 4 7.21 -4.54 -6.49
N ASP A 5 6.71 -4.94 -5.31
CA ASP A 5 5.27 -4.90 -5.01
C ASP A 5 4.77 -3.45 -5.00
N TRP A 6 3.54 -3.23 -5.46
CA TRP A 6 2.84 -1.95 -5.33
C TRP A 6 2.01 -1.92 -4.05
N ILE A 7 2.04 -0.79 -3.34
CA ILE A 7 1.20 -0.48 -2.19
C ILE A 7 0.29 0.69 -2.56
N LEU A 8 -1.01 0.54 -2.31
CA LEU A 8 -1.99 1.60 -2.45
C LEU A 8 -2.35 2.16 -1.07
N PHE A 9 -2.44 3.47 -0.96
CA PHE A 9 -2.76 4.18 0.28
C PHE A 9 -4.21 4.63 0.24
N TYR A 10 -5.06 3.96 1.04
CA TYR A 10 -6.43 4.38 1.26
C TYR A 10 -6.45 5.62 2.16
N THR A 11 -7.24 6.60 1.76
CA THR A 11 -7.51 7.83 2.52
C THR A 11 -8.96 7.78 3.01
N ASP A 12 -9.26 8.47 4.10
CA ASP A 12 -10.59 8.48 4.74
C ASP A 12 -11.72 9.05 3.85
N SER A 13 -11.43 9.44 2.61
CA SER A 13 -12.35 9.94 1.58
C SER A 13 -12.96 8.85 0.70
N ASP A 14 -12.89 7.58 1.10
CA ASP A 14 -13.27 6.43 0.28
C ASP A 14 -12.51 6.28 -1.04
N GLN A 15 -11.24 6.72 -1.04
CA GLN A 15 -10.39 6.71 -2.22
C GLN A 15 -8.97 6.30 -1.88
N TYR A 16 -8.30 5.73 -2.88
CA TYR A 16 -6.85 5.59 -2.88
C TYR A 16 -6.25 6.75 -3.67
N GLU A 17 -5.43 7.55 -2.99
CA GLU A 17 -4.85 8.78 -3.55
C GLU A 17 -3.36 8.65 -3.87
N TYR A 18 -2.68 7.66 -3.27
CA TYR A 18 -1.27 7.42 -3.51
C TYR A 18 -0.98 5.95 -3.78
N ALA A 19 0.03 5.72 -4.60
CA ALA A 19 0.65 4.42 -4.79
C ALA A 19 2.17 4.54 -4.65
N ALA A 20 2.82 3.55 -4.07
CA ALA A 20 4.27 3.48 -4.02
C ALA A 20 4.75 2.05 -4.24
N LYS A 21 5.93 1.93 -4.85
CA LYS A 21 6.57 0.63 -5.06
C LYS A 21 7.51 0.32 -3.90
N VAL A 22 7.52 -0.93 -3.45
CA VAL A 22 8.47 -1.38 -2.43
C VAL A 22 9.86 -1.43 -3.05
N ALA A 23 10.74 -0.53 -2.61
CA ALA A 23 12.15 -0.52 -3.00
C ALA A 23 12.91 -1.62 -2.24
N GLU A 24 12.66 -1.74 -0.94
CA GLU A 24 13.36 -2.66 -0.05
C GLU A 24 12.51 -3.00 1.19
N LYS A 25 12.84 -4.14 1.79
CA LYS A 25 12.34 -4.54 3.10
C LYS A 25 13.54 -4.81 3.98
N GLU A 26 13.58 -4.16 5.13
CA GLU A 26 14.66 -4.29 6.11
C GLU A 26 14.11 -4.86 7.42
N HIS A 27 14.94 -5.65 8.12
CA HIS A 27 14.72 -6.01 9.51
C HIS A 27 15.72 -5.22 10.35
N ASN A 28 15.26 -4.14 10.98
CA ASN A 28 16.07 -3.20 11.73
C ASN A 28 15.29 -2.67 12.95
N PRO A 29 15.26 -3.45 14.05
CA PRO A 29 14.59 -3.07 15.31
C PRO A 29 15.07 -1.73 15.85
N ASP A 30 16.38 -1.47 15.81
CA ASP A 30 16.98 -0.24 16.34
C ASP A 30 16.46 1.01 15.62
N LEU A 31 16.38 0.98 14.29
CA LEU A 31 15.82 2.08 13.51
C LEU A 31 14.31 2.19 13.69
N GLY A 32 13.60 1.07 13.81
CA GLY A 32 12.17 1.05 14.11
C GLY A 32 11.84 1.74 15.43
N ASP A 33 12.63 1.45 16.47
CA ASP A 33 12.51 2.09 17.77
C ASP A 33 12.85 3.58 17.70
N ALA A 34 13.95 3.97 17.05
CA ALA A 34 14.32 5.37 16.88
C ALA A 34 13.22 6.19 16.15
N ILE A 35 12.61 5.65 15.09
CA ILE A 35 11.48 6.30 14.41
C ILE A 35 10.31 6.49 15.39
N ARG A 36 9.99 5.45 16.15
CA ARG A 36 8.85 5.43 17.06
C ARG A 36 9.02 6.39 18.23
N THR A 37 10.18 6.37 18.89
CA THR A 37 10.44 7.17 20.09
C THR A 37 10.89 8.57 19.77
N ASP A 38 11.81 8.74 18.83
CA ASP A 38 12.53 10.01 18.66
C ASP A 38 11.88 10.90 17.59
N ILE A 39 11.28 10.30 16.57
CA ILE A 39 10.62 11.03 15.47
C ILE A 39 9.12 11.22 15.75
N LEU A 40 8.43 10.14 16.12
CA LEU A 40 6.98 10.15 16.31
C LEU A 40 6.55 10.40 17.76
N ASN A 41 7.47 10.38 18.73
CA ASN A 41 7.21 10.58 20.15
C ASN A 41 6.07 9.68 20.69
N LEU A 42 6.00 8.43 20.24
CA LEU A 42 4.99 7.48 20.70
C LEU A 42 5.45 6.82 22.01
N GLU A 43 4.61 6.90 23.04
CA GLU A 43 4.87 6.21 24.31
C GLU A 43 5.04 4.70 24.10
N ASN A 44 5.91 4.09 24.91
CA ASN A 44 6.28 2.70 24.80
C ASN A 44 5.16 1.80 25.33
N ASN A 45 4.05 1.72 24.58
CA ASN A 45 2.82 1.05 24.99
C ASN A 45 2.87 -0.48 24.77
N GLY A 46 4.05 -1.07 24.85
CA GLY A 46 4.29 -2.50 25.08
C GLY A 46 3.93 -3.50 23.97
N ASP A 47 3.10 -3.15 22.98
CA ASP A 47 2.42 -4.18 22.19
C ASP A 47 2.78 -4.24 20.69
N ARG A 48 3.70 -3.41 20.17
CA ARG A 48 4.07 -3.45 18.75
C ARG A 48 5.56 -3.24 18.52
N ASP A 49 6.21 -4.29 18.05
CA ASP A 49 7.58 -4.24 17.56
C ASP A 49 7.61 -3.63 16.14
N TRP A 50 8.45 -2.61 15.94
CA TRP A 50 8.65 -1.94 14.65
C TRP A 50 9.87 -2.50 13.90
N ASP A 51 10.11 -3.79 14.08
CA ASP A 51 11.32 -4.48 13.60
C ASP A 51 11.46 -4.53 12.08
N PHE A 52 10.35 -4.44 11.36
CA PHE A 52 10.32 -4.53 9.91
C PHE A 52 9.95 -3.21 9.27
N LEU A 53 10.88 -2.69 8.47
CA LEU A 53 10.72 -1.44 7.74
C LEU A 53 10.52 -1.72 6.25
N LEU A 54 9.62 -0.97 5.64
CA LEU A 54 9.44 -0.95 4.18
C LEU A 54 9.97 0.37 3.66
N ILE A 55 10.98 0.30 2.80
CA ILE A 55 11.49 1.45 2.08
C ILE A 55 10.73 1.51 0.77
N LEU A 56 10.11 2.65 0.49
CA LEU A 56 9.26 2.85 -0.68
C LEU A 56 9.95 3.79 -1.67
N GLU A 57 9.79 3.52 -2.96
CA GLU A 57 10.05 4.52 -4.00
C GLU A 57 9.13 5.73 -3.78
N SER A 58 9.51 6.89 -4.32
CA SER A 58 8.72 8.12 -4.21
C SER A 58 7.26 7.86 -4.59
N PRO A 59 6.30 8.11 -3.68
CA PRO A 59 4.89 7.88 -3.97
C PRO A 59 4.43 8.70 -5.18
N ILE A 60 3.55 8.10 -5.98
CA ILE A 60 2.86 8.76 -7.10
C ILE A 60 1.40 9.00 -6.74
N SER A 61 0.84 10.08 -7.26
CA SER A 61 -0.59 10.37 -7.15
C SER A 61 -1.40 9.48 -8.06
N ILE A 62 -2.49 8.93 -7.53
CA ILE A 62 -3.46 8.12 -8.23
C ILE A 62 -4.87 8.55 -7.83
N SER A 63 -5.89 8.07 -8.54
CA SER A 63 -7.28 8.31 -8.19
C SER A 63 -8.12 7.08 -8.52
N ILE A 64 -8.45 6.28 -7.51
CA ILE A 64 -9.41 5.18 -7.62
C ILE A 64 -10.29 5.09 -6.36
N SER A 65 -11.59 4.92 -6.55
CA SER A 65 -12.51 4.73 -5.42
C SER A 65 -12.32 3.38 -4.74
N GLY A 66 -12.57 3.34 -3.43
CA GLY A 66 -12.55 2.12 -2.62
C GLY A 66 -13.49 1.06 -3.19
N HIS A 67 -14.70 1.48 -3.55
CA HIS A 67 -15.69 0.63 -4.20
C HIS A 67 -15.20 0.00 -5.51
N LYS A 68 -14.62 0.79 -6.42
CA LYS A 68 -14.14 0.28 -7.71
C LYS A 68 -13.02 -0.73 -7.52
N LEU A 69 -12.08 -0.45 -6.62
CA LEU A 69 -10.99 -1.39 -6.33
C LEU A 69 -11.51 -2.67 -5.68
N ALA A 70 -12.46 -2.56 -4.75
CA ALA A 70 -13.07 -3.71 -4.09
C ALA A 70 -13.83 -4.61 -5.07
N GLU A 71 -14.58 -4.02 -6.01
CA GLU A 71 -15.25 -4.75 -7.08
C GLU A 71 -14.24 -5.48 -7.98
N LEU A 72 -13.21 -4.77 -8.44
CA LEU A 72 -12.15 -5.33 -9.30
C LEU A 72 -11.44 -6.52 -8.65
N LEU A 73 -11.19 -6.43 -7.35
CA LEU A 73 -10.47 -7.45 -6.58
C LEU A 73 -11.39 -8.46 -5.89
N ASP A 74 -12.70 -8.39 -6.08
CA ASP A 74 -13.68 -9.23 -5.40
C ASP A 74 -13.45 -9.26 -3.88
N TYR A 75 -13.36 -8.06 -3.30
CA TYR A 75 -13.34 -7.84 -1.87
C TYR A 75 -14.76 -7.64 -1.36
N GLY A 76 -15.17 -8.47 -0.40
CA GLY A 76 -16.45 -8.29 0.30
C GLY A 76 -16.49 -7.07 1.23
N ASN A 77 -15.37 -6.36 1.39
CA ASN A 77 -15.25 -5.14 2.19
C ASN A 77 -14.71 -4.00 1.30
N TYR A 78 -15.32 -2.81 1.42
CA TYR A 78 -14.98 -1.65 0.59
C TYR A 78 -13.82 -0.80 1.16
N TYR A 79 -13.49 -0.99 2.44
CA TYR A 79 -12.41 -0.30 3.12
C TYR A 79 -11.44 -1.30 3.77
N PRO A 80 -10.13 -1.08 3.68
CA PRO A 80 -9.15 -1.94 4.33
C PRO A 80 -9.06 -1.65 5.83
N VAL A 81 -9.06 -2.69 6.67
CA VAL A 81 -8.86 -2.55 8.14
C VAL A 81 -7.37 -2.59 8.50
N ARG A 82 -6.52 -3.13 7.61
CA ARG A 82 -5.06 -3.28 7.73
C ARG A 82 -4.45 -3.43 6.34
N PHE A 83 -3.17 -3.80 6.25
CA PHE A 83 -2.58 -4.32 5.02
C PHE A 83 -3.35 -5.54 4.51
N ILE A 84 -3.97 -5.41 3.35
CA ILE A 84 -4.60 -6.52 2.64
C ILE A 84 -3.69 -6.92 1.50
N ARG A 85 -3.15 -8.15 1.55
CA ARG A 85 -2.44 -8.72 0.42
C ARG A 85 -3.47 -9.21 -0.61
N VAL A 86 -3.35 -8.76 -1.85
CA VAL A 86 -4.12 -9.31 -2.97
C VAL A 86 -3.64 -10.73 -3.26
N THR A 87 -4.57 -11.69 -3.31
CA THR A 87 -4.26 -13.09 -3.63
C THR A 87 -4.01 -13.26 -5.13
N GLU A 88 -3.21 -14.24 -5.54
CA GLU A 88 -2.95 -14.47 -6.98
C GLU A 88 -4.23 -14.72 -7.79
N SER A 89 -5.24 -15.37 -7.21
CA SER A 89 -6.55 -15.55 -7.85
C SER A 89 -7.22 -14.21 -8.18
N ARG A 90 -7.18 -13.24 -7.27
CA ARG A 90 -7.73 -11.89 -7.47
C ARG A 90 -6.87 -11.07 -8.42
N MET A 91 -5.55 -11.26 -8.38
CA MET A 91 -4.63 -10.67 -9.35
C MET A 91 -4.95 -11.10 -10.79
N GLN A 92 -5.52 -12.29 -11.01
CA GLN A 92 -5.96 -12.71 -12.34
C GLN A 92 -7.12 -11.87 -12.86
N HIS A 93 -8.02 -11.37 -12.01
CA HIS A 93 -9.10 -10.47 -12.43
C HIS A 93 -8.53 -9.13 -12.89
N LEU A 94 -7.62 -8.56 -12.10
CA LEU A 94 -6.92 -7.34 -12.48
C LEU A 94 -6.14 -7.50 -13.80
N ARG A 95 -5.41 -8.61 -13.97
CA ARG A 95 -4.64 -8.89 -15.19
C ARG A 95 -5.53 -9.14 -16.42
N LYS A 96 -6.79 -9.57 -16.25
CA LYS A 96 -7.74 -9.71 -17.37
C LYS A 96 -8.17 -8.35 -17.93
N GLU A 97 -8.29 -7.34 -17.08
CA GLU A 97 -8.74 -5.99 -17.50
C GLU A 97 -7.56 -5.07 -17.88
N TYR A 98 -6.43 -5.19 -17.19
CA TYR A 98 -5.31 -4.25 -17.32
C TYR A 98 -4.01 -4.90 -17.84
N GLU A 99 -4.00 -6.18 -18.20
CA GLU A 99 -2.80 -6.96 -18.61
C GLU A 99 -1.73 -7.16 -17.53
N SER A 100 -1.44 -6.14 -16.72
CA SER A 100 -0.45 -6.17 -15.64
C SER A 100 -0.78 -5.19 -14.50
N VAL A 101 -0.09 -5.35 -13.37
CA VAL A 101 -0.21 -4.42 -12.23
C VAL A 101 0.34 -3.04 -12.58
N ASN A 102 1.45 -2.98 -13.32
CA ASN A 102 2.04 -1.70 -13.71
C ASN A 102 1.10 -0.91 -14.62
N GLU A 103 0.41 -1.60 -15.55
CA GLU A 103 -0.54 -0.96 -16.45
C GLU A 103 -1.80 -0.50 -15.70
N PHE A 104 -2.28 -1.30 -14.73
CA PHE A 104 -3.33 -0.85 -13.81
C PHE A 104 -2.94 0.46 -13.09
N ILE A 105 -1.74 0.50 -12.48
CA ILE A 105 -1.22 1.69 -11.79
C ILE A 105 -1.11 2.88 -12.75
N TYR A 106 -0.61 2.65 -13.97
CA TYR A 106 -0.51 3.69 -15.00
C TYR A 106 -1.89 4.28 -15.36
N LYS A 107 -2.93 3.45 -15.47
CA LYS A 107 -4.29 3.92 -15.81
C LYS A 107 -4.96 4.75 -14.73
N ILE A 108 -4.65 4.50 -13.46
CA ILE A 108 -5.24 5.24 -12.33
C ILE A 108 -4.40 6.42 -11.88
N ARG A 109 -3.21 6.61 -12.46
CA ARG A 109 -2.32 7.71 -12.14
C ARG A 109 -2.91 9.04 -12.57
N THR A 110 -2.79 10.03 -11.69
CA THR A 110 -3.11 11.41 -12.00
C THR A 110 -1.79 12.13 -12.24
N ASP A 111 -1.45 12.39 -13.50
CA ASP A 111 -0.31 13.26 -13.79
C ASP A 111 -0.62 14.65 -13.25
N THR A 112 0.26 15.14 -12.35
CA THR A 112 0.18 16.51 -11.85
C THR A 112 0.45 17.44 -13.03
N THR A 113 -0.61 17.98 -13.62
CA THR A 113 -0.51 19.01 -14.67
C THR A 113 -0.28 20.37 -14.03
#